data_AF-A0A090WIT3-F1
#
_entry.id   AF-A0A090WIT3-F1
#
_cell.length_a   1.000
_cell.length_b   1.000
_cell.length_c   1.000
_cell.angle_alpha   90.00
_cell.angle_beta   90.00
_cell.angle_gamma   90.00
#
_symmetry.space_group_name_H-M   'P 1'
#
loop_
_entity.id
_entity.type
_entity.pdbx_description
1 polymer ?
#
loop_
_entity_poly.entity_id
_entity_poly.type
_entity_poly.pdbx_seq_one_letter_code
_entity_poly.pdbx_strand_id
1 'polypeptide(L)'
;MKVYDSYSRGMYHVALRILKDSGEAEDVMQESMIAAFHKMSQWNREATFGSWLKRIVINNSLSRLRKTKKMETVSYDDVAYHLESQADDQQIDMENAGMTAKKVLLVMNKLKDNYKQILTLHLIEGMDNEEICEIMKISNAMCRTTISRAKESLRTKIKAHE
;
A
#
# COMPACT_ATOMS: atom_id res chain seq x y z
N MET A 1 10.54 -15.44 19.14
CA MET A 1 10.91 -14.95 17.79
C MET A 1 10.06 -15.53 16.65
N LYS A 2 9.54 -16.77 16.73
CA LYS A 2 8.71 -17.41 15.68
C LYS A 2 7.61 -16.55 15.02
N VAL A 3 6.89 -15.71 15.78
CA VAL A 3 5.87 -14.82 15.17
C VAL A 3 6.53 -13.75 14.29
N TYR A 4 7.64 -13.16 14.74
CA TYR A 4 8.37 -12.19 13.95
C TYR A 4 8.86 -12.83 12.64
N ASP A 5 9.54 -13.96 12.74
CA ASP A 5 10.12 -14.67 11.59
C ASP A 5 9.06 -15.08 10.56
N SER A 6 7.86 -15.45 11.00
CA SER A 6 6.76 -15.88 10.13
C SER A 6 6.07 -14.73 9.38
N TYR A 7 6.06 -13.52 9.92
CA TYR A 7 5.22 -12.42 9.38
C TYR A 7 6.02 -11.20 8.92
N SER A 8 7.24 -10.97 9.42
CA SER A 8 8.03 -9.76 9.16
C SER A 8 8.25 -9.51 7.68
N ARG A 9 8.65 -10.53 6.92
CA ARG A 9 8.85 -10.41 5.46
C ARG A 9 7.56 -10.05 4.74
N GLY A 10 6.45 -10.71 5.08
CA GLY A 10 5.14 -10.39 4.49
C GLY A 10 4.74 -8.94 4.78
N MET A 11 4.90 -8.50 6.03
CA MET A 11 4.55 -7.14 6.46
C MET A 11 5.46 -6.07 5.86
N TYR A 12 6.75 -6.37 5.70
CA TYR A 12 7.71 -5.51 5.00
C TYR A 12 7.26 -5.28 3.54
N HIS A 13 6.87 -6.32 2.82
CA HIS A 13 6.40 -6.20 1.44
C HIS A 13 5.08 -5.41 1.34
N VAL A 14 4.23 -5.45 2.37
CA VAL A 14 3.01 -4.63 2.45
C VAL A 14 3.39 -3.15 2.63
N ALA A 15 4.26 -2.85 3.59
CA ALA A 15 4.73 -1.49 3.85
C ALA A 15 5.45 -0.90 2.63
N LEU A 16 6.33 -1.68 1.99
CA LEU A 16 7.09 -1.28 0.80
C LEU A 16 6.18 -0.91 -0.38
N ARG A 17 5.10 -1.67 -0.61
CA ARG A 17 4.13 -1.35 -1.67
C ARG A 17 3.42 -0.01 -1.45
N ILE A 18 3.27 0.42 -0.21
CA ILE A 18 2.60 1.68 0.15
C ILE A 18 3.59 2.85 0.18
N LEU A 19 4.74 2.67 0.82
CA LEU A 19 5.71 3.72 1.09
C LEU A 19 6.67 3.97 -0.07
N LYS A 20 6.98 2.92 -0.85
CA LYS A 20 7.95 2.95 -1.95
C LYS A 20 9.36 3.38 -1.53
N ASP A 21 9.67 3.23 -0.25
CA ASP A 21 10.98 3.47 0.33
C ASP A 21 11.30 2.28 1.24
N SER A 22 12.48 1.69 1.05
CA SER A 22 12.88 0.45 1.73
C SER A 22 13.19 0.67 3.21
N GLY A 23 13.81 1.79 3.57
CA GLY A 23 14.11 2.15 4.96
C GLY A 23 12.83 2.46 5.74
N GLU A 24 11.97 3.30 5.16
CA GLU A 24 10.67 3.61 5.76
C GLU A 24 9.79 2.36 5.90
N ALA A 25 9.84 1.45 4.93
CA ALA A 25 9.10 0.20 4.99
C ALA A 25 9.60 -0.75 6.08
N GLU A 26 10.92 -0.83 6.27
CA GLU A 26 11.52 -1.60 7.35
C GLU A 26 11.12 -1.03 8.71
N ASP A 27 11.26 0.28 8.90
CA ASP A 27 10.90 0.98 10.14
C ASP A 27 9.42 0.78 10.47
N VAL A 28 8.53 1.03 9.51
CA VAL A 28 7.08 0.87 9.73
C VAL A 28 6.73 -0.58 10.06
N MET A 29 7.35 -1.56 9.40
CA MET A 29 7.14 -2.98 9.72
C MET A 29 7.55 -3.29 11.17
N GLN A 30 8.73 -2.82 11.61
CA GLN A 30 9.21 -3.04 12.97
C GLN A 30 8.32 -2.36 14.00
N GLU A 31 7.99 -1.08 13.81
CA GLU A 31 7.08 -0.31 14.67
C GLU A 31 5.70 -0.97 14.77
N SER A 32 5.15 -1.43 13.65
CA SER A 32 3.86 -2.11 13.60
C SER A 32 3.88 -3.45 14.34
N MET A 33 4.97 -4.21 14.25
CA MET A 33 5.12 -5.44 15.02
C MET A 33 5.14 -5.18 16.51
N ILE A 34 5.92 -4.20 16.96
CA ILE A 34 5.96 -3.77 18.36
C ILE A 34 4.57 -3.33 18.81
N ALA A 35 3.88 -2.50 18.02
CA ALA A 35 2.53 -2.05 18.33
C ALA A 35 1.52 -3.20 18.40
N ALA A 36 1.65 -4.22 17.54
CA ALA A 36 0.80 -5.40 17.56
C ALA A 36 0.99 -6.23 18.82
N PHE A 37 2.22 -6.40 19.32
CA PHE A 37 2.46 -7.08 20.59
C PHE A 37 1.80 -6.34 21.77
N HIS A 38 1.88 -5.02 21.81
CA HIS A 38 1.21 -4.22 22.85
C HIS A 38 -0.32 -4.28 22.77
N LYS A 39 -0.87 -4.40 21.55
CA LYS A 39 -2.32 -4.47 21.31
C LYS A 39 -2.85 -5.90 21.23
N MET A 40 -2.04 -6.91 21.54
CA MET A 40 -2.40 -8.32 21.32
C MET A 40 -3.66 -8.74 22.09
N SER A 41 -3.96 -8.11 23.23
CA SER A 41 -5.20 -8.32 23.98
C SER A 41 -6.47 -7.86 23.25
N GLN A 42 -6.34 -6.98 22.24
CA GLN A 42 -7.45 -6.47 21.44
C GLN A 42 -7.76 -7.36 20.23
N TRP A 43 -6.91 -8.36 19.96
CA TRP A 43 -7.16 -9.31 18.89
C TRP A 43 -8.24 -10.32 19.31
N ASN A 44 -9.47 -10.09 18.84
CA ASN A 44 -10.67 -10.85 19.22
C ASN A 44 -10.81 -12.23 18.53
N ARG A 45 -9.78 -12.72 17.83
CA ARG A 45 -9.72 -14.00 17.09
C ARG A 45 -10.78 -14.22 15.98
N GLU A 46 -11.67 -13.26 15.73
CA GLU A 46 -12.59 -13.32 14.58
C GLU A 46 -11.84 -13.20 13.25
N ALA A 47 -10.77 -12.40 13.23
CA ALA A 47 -9.80 -12.32 12.14
C ALA A 47 -8.55 -13.15 12.45
N THR A 48 -7.86 -13.65 11.40
CA THR A 48 -6.53 -14.26 11.60
C THR A 48 -5.55 -13.23 12.13
N PHE A 49 -4.55 -13.67 12.91
CA PHE A 49 -3.51 -12.77 13.41
C PHE A 49 -2.80 -12.03 12.26
N GLY A 50 -2.52 -12.72 11.15
CA GLY A 50 -1.90 -12.13 9.97
C GLY A 50 -2.75 -11.01 9.34
N SER A 51 -4.06 -11.22 9.21
CA SER A 51 -4.99 -10.19 8.71
C SER A 51 -5.05 -8.98 9.65
N TRP A 52 -5.11 -9.23 10.96
CA TRP A 52 -5.13 -8.18 11.97
C TRP A 52 -3.83 -7.36 12.00
N LEU A 53 -2.67 -8.03 11.97
CA LEU A 53 -1.36 -7.40 11.90
C LEU A 53 -1.20 -6.59 10.60
N LYS A 54 -1.63 -7.15 9.46
CA LYS A 54 -1.60 -6.46 8.17
C LYS A 54 -2.36 -5.14 8.24
N ARG A 55 -3.53 -5.10 8.89
CA ARG A 55 -4.30 -3.86 9.07
C ARG A 55 -3.52 -2.81 9.87
N ILE A 56 -2.76 -3.21 10.89
CA ILE A 56 -1.88 -2.31 11.65
C ILE A 56 -0.79 -1.73 10.73
N VAL A 57 -0.12 -2.57 9.95
CA VAL A 57 0.95 -2.18 9.02
C VAL A 57 0.45 -1.22 7.95
N ILE A 58 -0.69 -1.52 7.32
CA ILE A 58 -1.29 -0.67 6.30
C ILE A 58 -1.62 0.71 6.88
N ASN A 59 -2.24 0.76 8.06
CA ASN A 59 -2.59 2.02 8.72
C ASN A 59 -1.36 2.86 9.04
N ASN A 60 -0.32 2.26 9.60
CA ASN A 60 0.92 2.95 9.92
C ASN A 60 1.61 3.45 8.64
N SER A 61 1.66 2.63 7.59
CA SER A 61 2.25 2.98 6.29
C SER A 61 1.54 4.17 5.64
N LEU A 62 0.20 4.17 5.61
CA LEU A 62 -0.56 5.29 5.06
C LEU A 62 -0.44 6.55 5.91
N SER A 63 -0.35 6.41 7.22
CA SER A 63 -0.09 7.53 8.14
C SER A 63 1.28 8.16 7.87
N ARG A 64 2.32 7.33 7.72
CA ARG A 64 3.68 7.77 7.38
C ARG A 64 3.71 8.46 6.02
N LEU A 65 3.15 7.83 4.97
CA LEU A 65 3.07 8.41 3.63
C LEU A 65 2.38 9.79 3.61
N ARG A 66 1.30 9.97 4.38
CA ARG A 66 0.62 11.28 4.50
C ARG A 66 1.49 12.33 5.19
N LYS A 67 2.28 11.94 6.20
CA LYS A 67 3.21 12.85 6.87
C LYS A 67 4.35 13.28 5.95
N THR A 68 4.96 12.34 5.23
CA THR A 68 6.03 12.62 4.27
C THR A 68 5.56 13.60 3.19
N LYS A 69 4.41 13.32 2.55
CA LYS A 69 3.80 14.23 1.57
C LYS A 69 3.50 15.62 2.13
N LYS A 70 3.06 15.70 3.39
CA LYS A 70 2.81 17.00 4.04
C LYS A 70 4.12 17.78 4.27
N MET A 71 5.19 17.10 4.67
CA MET A 71 6.50 17.74 4.86
C MET A 71 7.08 18.23 3.53
N GLU A 72 6.94 17.44 2.46
CA GLU A 72 7.28 17.85 1.10
C GLU A 72 6.47 19.06 0.62
N THR A 73 5.20 19.21 1.02
CA THR A 73 4.41 20.41 0.67
C THR A 73 4.71 21.65 1.53
N VAL A 74 5.39 21.49 2.68
CA VAL A 74 5.75 22.61 3.58
C VAL A 74 7.17 23.11 3.29
N SER A 75 8.04 22.24 2.78
CA SER A 75 9.32 22.61 2.19
C SER A 75 9.08 22.96 0.73
N TYR A 76 9.06 24.25 0.38
CA TYR A 76 9.12 24.87 -0.97
C TYR A 76 8.08 26.00 -1.15
N ASP A 77 8.37 27.15 -0.52
CA ASP A 77 8.38 28.39 -1.30
C ASP A 77 9.76 28.39 -1.99
N ASP A 78 9.74 28.59 -3.30
CA ASP A 78 10.89 28.68 -4.22
C ASP A 78 11.48 27.37 -4.76
N VAL A 79 11.37 27.22 -6.08
CA VAL A 79 11.85 26.22 -7.07
C VAL A 79 10.91 25.05 -7.41
N ALA A 80 10.24 25.22 -8.55
CA ALA A 80 9.67 24.16 -9.35
C ALA A 80 10.69 23.04 -9.58
N TYR A 81 10.41 21.84 -9.08
CA TYR A 81 11.07 20.64 -9.59
C TYR A 81 10.11 19.48 -9.82
N HIS A 82 10.25 18.99 -11.05
CA HIS A 82 9.75 17.76 -11.60
C HIS A 82 9.79 16.60 -10.60
N LEU A 83 8.64 16.00 -10.37
CA LEU A 83 8.57 14.57 -10.06
C LEU A 83 8.94 13.81 -11.35
N GLU A 84 10.21 13.85 -11.74
CA GLU A 84 10.75 12.71 -12.44
C GLU A 84 10.68 11.56 -11.46
N SER A 85 9.79 10.63 -11.76
CA SER A 85 9.79 9.31 -11.15
C SER A 85 11.20 8.76 -11.29
N GLN A 86 11.99 8.84 -10.23
CA GLN A 86 13.08 7.91 -10.05
C GLN A 86 12.40 6.54 -10.11
N ALA A 87 12.58 5.87 -11.25
CA ALA A 87 12.42 4.45 -11.37
C ALA A 87 13.51 3.86 -10.47
N ASP A 88 13.26 3.92 -9.17
CA ASP A 88 14.01 3.13 -8.23
C ASP A 88 13.73 1.69 -8.65
N ASP A 89 14.79 1.01 -9.03
CA ASP A 89 14.82 -0.34 -9.59
C ASP A 89 14.43 -1.32 -8.47
N GLN A 90 13.20 -1.18 -8.00
CA GLN A 90 12.70 -1.87 -6.84
C GLN A 90 12.27 -3.25 -7.32
N GLN A 91 13.17 -4.19 -7.04
CA GLN A 91 12.96 -5.62 -7.10
C GLN A 91 11.85 -6.01 -6.09
N ILE A 92 10.61 -5.56 -6.34
CA ILE A 92 9.43 -6.35 -6.00
C ILE A 92 9.78 -7.76 -6.48
N ASP A 93 9.52 -8.79 -5.67
CA ASP A 93 9.81 -10.20 -5.96
C ASP A 93 9.07 -10.65 -7.25
N MET A 94 9.60 -10.18 -8.38
CA MET A 94 9.01 -10.19 -9.71
C MET A 94 9.45 -11.47 -10.40
N GLU A 95 10.52 -12.13 -9.95
CA GLU A 95 10.90 -13.45 -10.48
C GLU A 95 9.77 -14.47 -10.37
N ASN A 96 8.94 -14.38 -9.33
CA ASN A 96 7.82 -15.31 -9.09
C ASN A 96 6.48 -14.88 -9.72
N ALA A 97 6.38 -13.66 -10.26
CA ALA A 97 5.18 -13.16 -10.89
C ALA A 97 5.13 -13.57 -12.37
N GLY A 98 4.09 -14.30 -12.80
CA GLY A 98 3.87 -14.59 -14.22
C GLY A 98 3.84 -13.30 -15.07
N MET A 99 4.17 -13.40 -16.37
CA MET A 99 4.27 -12.25 -17.30
C MET A 99 3.05 -11.30 -17.24
N THR A 100 1.84 -11.84 -17.06
CA THR A 100 0.61 -11.05 -16.93
C THR A 100 0.58 -10.19 -15.66
N ALA A 101 1.02 -10.72 -14.51
CA ALA A 101 1.03 -9.99 -13.24
C ALA A 101 2.05 -8.84 -13.27
N LYS A 102 3.23 -9.07 -13.88
CA LYS A 102 4.24 -8.02 -14.10
C LYS A 102 3.68 -6.85 -14.91
N LYS A 103 2.99 -7.16 -16.01
CA LYS A 103 2.36 -6.14 -16.87
C LYS A 103 1.33 -5.31 -16.10
N VAL A 104 0.48 -5.96 -15.30
CA VAL A 104 -0.53 -5.27 -14.48
C VAL A 104 0.13 -4.31 -13.48
N LEU A 105 1.16 -4.75 -12.75
CA LEU A 105 1.87 -3.91 -11.78
C LEU A 105 2.52 -2.68 -12.43
N LEU A 106 3.15 -2.86 -13.60
CA LEU A 106 3.75 -1.77 -14.35
C LEU A 106 2.70 -0.74 -14.81
N VAL A 107 1.53 -1.20 -15.26
CA VAL A 107 0.43 -0.30 -15.63
C VAL A 107 -0.18 0.38 -14.41
N MET A 108 -0.31 -0.32 -13.27
CA MET A 108 -0.80 0.26 -12.02
C MET A 108 0.08 1.43 -11.55
N ASN A 109 1.39 1.37 -11.78
CA ASN A 109 2.30 2.48 -11.47
C ASN A 109 2.03 3.74 -12.31
N LYS A 110 1.38 3.63 -13.47
CA LYS A 110 0.98 4.76 -14.33
C LYS A 110 -0.42 5.32 -14.01
N LEU A 111 -1.06 4.83 -12.96
CA LEU A 111 -2.35 5.35 -12.48
C LEU A 111 -2.14 6.54 -11.55
N LYS A 112 -3.19 7.35 -11.40
CA LYS A 112 -3.25 8.38 -10.34
C LYS A 112 -3.04 7.71 -8.98
N ASP A 113 -2.40 8.42 -8.06
CA ASP A 113 -2.04 7.88 -6.74
C ASP A 113 -3.22 7.29 -5.96
N ASN A 114 -4.37 7.97 -5.96
CA ASN A 114 -5.58 7.47 -5.30
C ASN A 114 -6.08 6.15 -5.91
N TYR A 115 -5.97 5.98 -7.23
CA TYR A 115 -6.37 4.75 -7.94
C TYR A 115 -5.38 3.62 -7.68
N LYS A 116 -4.08 3.93 -7.72
CA LYS A 116 -3.02 2.97 -7.39
C LYS A 116 -3.17 2.45 -5.95
N GLN A 117 -3.39 3.36 -4.99
CA GLN A 117 -3.60 3.00 -3.58
C GLN A 117 -4.82 2.11 -3.39
N ILE A 118 -5.99 2.53 -3.89
CA ILE A 118 -7.22 1.77 -3.66
C ILE A 118 -7.19 0.39 -4.31
N LEU A 119 -6.56 0.26 -5.50
CA LEU A 119 -6.38 -1.04 -6.15
C LEU A 119 -5.34 -1.91 -5.46
N THR A 120 -4.31 -1.32 -4.86
CA THR A 120 -3.34 -2.07 -4.05
C THR A 120 -4.04 -2.68 -2.84
N LEU A 121 -4.81 -1.89 -2.09
CA LEU A 121 -5.56 -2.40 -0.93
C LEU A 121 -6.57 -3.49 -1.34
N HIS A 122 -7.29 -3.27 -2.45
CA HIS A 122 -8.35 -4.18 -2.87
C HIS A 122 -7.84 -5.45 -3.57
N LEU A 123 -7.00 -5.32 -4.60
CA LEU A 123 -6.61 -6.45 -5.46
C LEU A 123 -5.38 -7.19 -4.96
N ILE A 124 -4.49 -6.51 -4.24
CA ILE A 124 -3.21 -7.08 -3.80
C ILE A 124 -3.30 -7.49 -2.33
N GLU A 125 -3.83 -6.60 -1.48
CA GLU A 125 -3.93 -6.90 -0.04
C GLU A 125 -5.19 -7.67 0.36
N GLY A 126 -6.17 -7.75 -0.55
CA GLY A 126 -7.39 -8.54 -0.38
C GLY A 126 -8.41 -7.91 0.56
N MET A 127 -8.33 -6.59 0.78
CA MET A 127 -9.22 -5.88 1.69
C MET A 127 -10.61 -5.70 1.09
N ASP A 128 -11.62 -5.81 1.95
CA ASP A 128 -13.00 -5.53 1.56
C ASP A 128 -13.28 -4.01 1.49
N ASN A 129 -14.47 -3.66 0.98
CA ASN A 129 -14.83 -2.26 0.80
C ASN A 129 -14.94 -1.51 2.13
N GLU A 130 -15.40 -2.16 3.19
CA GLU A 130 -15.60 -1.54 4.50
C GLU A 130 -14.24 -1.20 5.12
N GLU A 131 -13.32 -2.17 5.12
CA GLU A 131 -11.95 -1.97 5.57
C GLU A 131 -11.24 -0.86 4.78
N ILE A 132 -11.39 -0.82 3.46
CA ILE A 132 -10.81 0.22 2.62
C ILE A 132 -11.39 1.61 2.98
N CYS A 133 -12.70 1.71 3.23
CA CYS A 133 -13.32 2.97 3.63
C CYS A 133 -12.73 3.49 4.94
N GLU A 134 -12.61 2.62 5.94
CA GLU A 134 -12.06 2.96 7.26
C GLU A 134 -10.61 3.44 7.14
N ILE A 135 -9.78 2.69 6.42
CA ILE A 135 -8.35 2.97 6.26
C ILE A 135 -8.12 4.25 5.45
N MET A 136 -8.81 4.39 4.33
CA MET A 136 -8.67 5.57 3.46
C MET A 136 -9.40 6.79 4.02
N LYS A 137 -10.26 6.62 5.04
CA LYS A 137 -11.12 7.66 5.62
C LYS A 137 -12.02 8.32 4.56
N ILE A 138 -12.67 7.50 3.75
CA ILE A 138 -13.59 7.93 2.67
C ILE A 138 -14.97 7.31 2.87
N SER A 139 -16.01 7.92 2.32
CA SER A 139 -17.37 7.36 2.39
C SER A 139 -17.50 6.08 1.56
N ASN A 140 -18.44 5.20 1.92
CA ASN A 140 -18.72 3.97 1.16
C ASN A 140 -19.04 4.26 -0.32
N ALA A 141 -19.84 5.29 -0.58
CA ALA A 141 -20.15 5.74 -1.94
C ALA A 141 -18.89 6.17 -2.71
N MET A 142 -18.00 6.93 -2.07
CA MET A 142 -16.73 7.36 -2.66
C MET A 142 -15.80 6.16 -2.92
N CYS A 143 -15.68 5.22 -1.98
CA CYS A 143 -14.88 4.02 -2.11
C CYS A 143 -15.31 3.19 -3.33
N ARG A 144 -16.59 2.82 -3.40
CA ARG A 144 -17.14 2.03 -4.52
C ARG A 144 -16.93 2.71 -5.88
N THR A 145 -17.20 4.01 -5.94
CA THR A 145 -17.01 4.80 -7.16
C THR A 145 -15.54 4.87 -7.57
N THR A 146 -14.64 5.05 -6.60
CA THR A 146 -13.20 5.14 -6.85
C THR A 146 -12.63 3.79 -7.30
N ILE A 147 -13.02 2.68 -6.67
CA ILE A 147 -12.64 1.32 -7.09
C ILE A 147 -13.10 1.07 -8.52
N SER A 148 -14.35 1.40 -8.84
CA SER A 148 -14.90 1.20 -10.19
C SER A 148 -14.08 1.96 -11.24
N ARG A 149 -13.90 3.27 -11.04
CA ARG A 149 -13.11 4.14 -11.94
C ARG A 149 -11.66 3.72 -12.03
N ALA A 150 -11.05 3.27 -10.93
CA ALA A 150 -9.68 2.79 -10.91
C ALA A 150 -9.53 1.49 -11.73
N LYS A 151 -10.46 0.54 -11.58
CA LYS A 151 -10.49 -0.70 -12.39
C LYS A 151 -10.67 -0.40 -13.87
N GLU A 152 -11.55 0.52 -14.22
CA GLU A 152 -11.74 0.97 -15.61
C GLU A 152 -10.48 1.62 -16.17
N SER A 153 -9.87 2.55 -15.43
CA SER A 153 -8.62 3.19 -15.83
C SER A 153 -7.48 2.19 -16.05
N LEU A 154 -7.36 1.19 -15.17
CA LEU A 154 -6.40 0.09 -15.31
C LEU A 154 -6.66 -0.71 -16.60
N ARG A 155 -7.91 -1.12 -16.86
CA ARG A 155 -8.27 -1.87 -18.07
C ARG A 155 -7.95 -1.10 -19.35
N THR A 156 -8.31 0.17 -19.41
CA THR A 156 -8.04 1.02 -20.59
C THR A 156 -6.54 1.15 -20.86
N LYS A 157 -5.73 1.34 -19.81
CA LYS A 157 -4.27 1.43 -19.97
C LYS A 157 -3.62 0.08 -20.30
N ILE A 158 -4.16 -1.04 -19.83
CA ILE A 158 -3.69 -2.38 -20.22
C ILE A 158 -3.94 -2.61 -21.71
N LYS A 159 -5.14 -2.31 -22.21
CA LYS A 159 -5.49 -2.44 -23.64
C LYS A 159 -4.65 -1.53 -24.54
N ALA A 160 -4.30 -0.33 -24.08
CA ALA A 160 -3.40 0.56 -24.82
C ALA A 160 -1.94 0.08 -24.86
N HIS A 161 -1.60 -0.94 -24.07
CA HIS A 161 -0.28 -1.59 -24.00
C HIS A 161 -0.33 -3.04 -24.53
N GLU A 162 -1.40 -3.44 -25.20
CA GLU A 162 -1.48 -4.65 -26.06
C GLU A 162 -1.17 -4.25 -27.50
#